data_AF-A0A7Y4A6H7-F1
#
_entry.id   AF-A0A7Y4A6H7-F1
#
_cell.length_a   1.000
_cell.length_b   1.000
_cell.length_c   1.000
_cell.angle_alpha   90.00
_cell.angle_beta   90.00
_cell.angle_gamma   90.00
#
_symmetry.space_group_name_H-M   'P 1'
#
loop_
_entity.id
_entity.type
_entity.pdbx_description
1 polymer ?
#
loop_
_entity_poly.entity_id
_entity_poly.type
_entity_poly.pdbx_seq_one_letter_code
_entity_poly.pdbx_strand_id
1 'polypeptide(L)'
;MTQSTDIQSNDRFSLLGAALVSMQKVNFSLYQAMQPVCKTHDEKKVQDLVSKPRDQFLQGTTAELKPTLLLLEESRLPLTINELLDFIYKRNLVSHQFWHVTDANIKGSEKIANPEDFLRNLLAECKTLQGKIEANVTC
;
A
#
# COMPACT_ATOMS: atom_id res chain seq x y z
N MET A 1 -23.74 -26.57 -16.03
CA MET A 1 -22.45 -25.93 -16.35
C MET A 1 -22.24 -24.71 -15.44
N THR A 2 -22.20 -24.90 -14.12
CA THR A 2 -22.14 -23.80 -13.12
C THR A 2 -20.95 -23.89 -12.16
N GLN A 3 -20.19 -24.99 -12.16
CA GLN A 3 -19.08 -25.20 -11.23
C GLN A 3 -17.82 -24.39 -11.54
N SER A 4 -17.51 -24.12 -12.83
CA SER A 4 -16.25 -23.48 -13.21
C SER A 4 -16.19 -21.98 -12.85
N THR A 5 -17.33 -21.29 -12.86
CA THR A 5 -17.43 -19.86 -12.55
C THR A 5 -17.33 -19.57 -11.05
N ASP A 6 -17.83 -20.47 -10.20
CA ASP A 6 -17.74 -20.34 -8.73
C ASP A 6 -16.32 -20.59 -8.19
N ILE A 7 -15.58 -21.52 -8.80
CA ILE A 7 -14.21 -21.86 -8.37
C ILE A 7 -13.24 -20.70 -8.68
N GLN A 8 -13.30 -20.13 -9.90
CA GLN A 8 -12.47 -18.97 -10.27
C GLN A 8 -12.78 -17.73 -9.42
N SER A 9 -14.05 -17.55 -9.02
CA SER A 9 -14.47 -16.46 -8.13
C SER A 9 -13.87 -16.63 -6.72
N ASN A 10 -13.89 -17.85 -6.16
CA ASN A 10 -13.34 -18.16 -4.83
C ASN A 10 -11.82 -17.97 -4.76
N ASP A 11 -11.09 -18.34 -5.81
CA ASP A 11 -9.64 -18.16 -5.86
C ASP A 11 -9.26 -16.68 -5.88
N ARG A 12 -9.98 -15.87 -6.65
CA ARG A 12 -9.77 -14.41 -6.72
C ARG A 12 -10.08 -13.71 -5.40
N PHE A 13 -11.15 -14.07 -4.69
CA PHE A 13 -11.44 -13.49 -3.37
C PHE A 13 -10.40 -13.88 -2.33
N SER A 14 -9.92 -15.13 -2.36
CA SER A 14 -8.84 -15.59 -1.50
C SER A 14 -7.55 -14.80 -1.75
N LEU A 15 -7.25 -14.54 -3.03
CA LEU A 15 -6.09 -13.77 -3.45
C LEU A 15 -6.20 -12.28 -3.04
N LEU A 16 -7.39 -11.69 -3.20
CA LEU A 16 -7.69 -10.33 -2.75
C LEU A 16 -7.54 -10.21 -1.23
N GLY A 17 -8.09 -11.16 -0.47
CA GLY A 17 -7.95 -11.21 0.99
C GLY A 17 -6.49 -11.31 1.43
N ALA A 18 -5.71 -12.18 0.77
CA ALA A 18 -4.27 -12.29 1.04
C ALA A 18 -3.52 -10.98 0.74
N ALA A 19 -3.85 -10.29 -0.36
CA ALA A 19 -3.25 -9.01 -0.71
C ALA A 19 -3.58 -7.93 0.33
N LEU A 20 -4.86 -7.81 0.74
CA LEU A 20 -5.30 -6.87 1.78
C LEU A 20 -4.55 -7.08 3.10
N VAL A 21 -4.41 -8.33 3.55
CA VAL A 21 -3.65 -8.66 4.77
C VAL A 21 -2.16 -8.32 4.60
N SER A 22 -1.57 -8.63 3.45
CA SER A 22 -0.15 -8.37 3.19
C SER A 22 0.16 -6.87 3.16
N MET A 23 -0.71 -6.05 2.56
CA MET A 23 -0.58 -4.59 2.59
C MET A 23 -0.75 -4.03 3.99
N GLN A 24 -1.67 -4.54 4.80
CA GLN A 24 -1.82 -4.10 6.19
C GLN A 24 -0.54 -4.36 7.00
N LYS A 25 0.11 -5.51 6.79
CA LYS A 25 1.41 -5.80 7.41
C LYS A 25 2.49 -4.81 6.96
N VAL A 26 2.61 -4.52 5.65
CA VAL A 26 3.54 -3.49 5.15
C VAL A 26 3.25 -2.13 5.79
N ASN A 27 1.98 -1.70 5.84
CA ASN A 27 1.59 -0.41 6.43
C ASN A 27 1.96 -0.32 7.91
N PHE A 28 1.80 -1.42 8.65
CA PHE A 28 2.20 -1.50 10.05
C PHE A 28 3.73 -1.43 10.22
N SER A 29 4.50 -2.16 9.40
CA SER A 29 5.96 -2.08 9.42
C SER A 29 6.46 -0.67 9.08
N LEU A 30 5.84 -0.01 8.10
CA LEU A 30 6.14 1.39 7.76
C LEU A 30 5.83 2.33 8.92
N TYR A 31 4.69 2.16 9.60
CA TYR A 31 4.36 2.94 10.79
C TYR A 31 5.45 2.81 11.86
N GLN A 32 5.90 1.59 12.15
CA GLN A 32 6.95 1.36 13.14
C GLN A 32 8.29 1.99 12.75
N ALA A 33 8.71 1.82 11.49
CA ALA A 33 10.00 2.30 11.01
C ALA A 33 10.06 3.82 10.83
N MET A 34 8.97 4.44 10.37
CA MET A 34 8.94 5.88 10.06
C MET A 34 8.58 6.77 11.25
N GLN A 35 7.85 6.26 12.25
CA GLN A 35 7.44 7.05 13.42
C GLN A 35 8.61 7.76 14.13
N PRO A 36 9.77 7.11 14.41
CA PRO A 36 10.92 7.79 15.00
C PRO A 36 11.44 8.94 14.12
N VAL A 37 11.50 8.74 12.81
CA VAL A 37 11.96 9.75 11.84
C VAL A 37 11.02 10.95 11.85
N CYS A 38 9.71 10.71 11.74
CA CYS A 38 8.69 11.77 11.73
C CYS A 38 8.67 12.56 13.05
N LYS A 39 8.88 11.91 14.20
CA LYS A 39 8.91 12.57 15.52
C LYS A 39 10.05 13.56 15.69
N THR A 40 11.15 13.40 14.95
CA THR A 40 12.31 14.30 15.01
C THR A 40 12.15 15.57 14.15
N HIS A 41 11.01 15.75 13.49
CA HIS A 41 10.81 16.79 12.48
C HIS A 41 9.78 17.82 12.95
N ASP A 42 10.04 19.12 12.85
CA ASP A 42 9.13 20.15 13.40
C ASP A 42 7.97 20.55 12.48
N GLU A 43 8.06 20.25 11.18
CA GLU A 43 6.99 20.60 10.22
C GLU A 43 5.63 20.02 10.58
N LYS A 44 4.62 20.89 10.58
CA LYS A 44 3.23 20.55 10.94
C LYS A 44 2.70 19.38 10.13
N LYS A 45 2.96 19.34 8.83
CA LYS A 45 2.50 18.26 7.94
C LYS A 45 3.08 16.89 8.33
N VAL A 46 4.31 16.86 8.86
CA VAL A 46 4.95 15.64 9.35
C VAL A 46 4.39 15.26 10.72
N GLN A 47 4.14 16.25 11.59
CA GLN A 47 3.48 16.02 12.88
C GLN A 47 2.04 15.51 12.74
N ASP A 48 1.34 15.91 11.67
CA ASP A 48 0.03 15.36 11.31
C ASP A 48 0.13 13.85 10.95
N LEU A 49 1.27 13.36 10.45
CA LEU A 49 1.51 11.91 10.28
C LEU A 49 1.81 11.23 11.61
N VAL A 50 2.54 11.88 12.52
CA VAL A 50 2.87 11.35 13.85
C VAL A 50 1.62 11.11 14.67
N SER A 51 0.67 12.04 14.63
CA SER A 51 -0.58 11.99 15.39
C SER A 51 -1.58 10.92 14.89
N LYS A 52 -1.38 10.39 13.69
CA LYS A 52 -2.26 9.35 13.14
C LYS A 52 -2.02 8.00 13.83
N PRO A 53 -3.09 7.28 14.20
CA PRO A 53 -2.96 5.91 14.67
C PRO A 53 -2.46 4.99 13.55
N ARG A 54 -1.98 3.80 13.94
CA ARG A 54 -1.33 2.82 13.05
C ARG A 54 -2.13 2.45 11.79
N ASP A 55 -3.45 2.43 11.90
CA ASP A 55 -4.41 2.10 10.84
C ASP A 55 -4.72 3.28 9.90
N GLN A 56 -4.36 4.51 10.31
CA GLN A 56 -4.51 5.73 9.51
C GLN A 56 -3.16 6.28 9.03
N PHE A 57 -2.04 5.66 9.42
CA PHE A 57 -0.72 6.08 8.96
C PHE A 57 -0.62 5.98 7.43
N LEU A 58 -0.12 7.05 6.80
CA LEU A 58 -0.09 7.21 5.34
C LEU A 58 -1.47 7.06 4.67
N GLN A 59 -2.57 7.35 5.37
CA GLN A 59 -3.90 7.44 4.75
C GLN A 59 -3.98 8.71 3.88
N GLY A 60 -4.53 8.56 2.68
CA GLY A 60 -4.61 9.61 1.67
C GLY A 60 -4.14 9.11 0.30
N THR A 61 -4.25 9.97 -0.70
CA THR A 61 -3.75 9.76 -2.06
C THR A 61 -2.24 10.05 -2.14
N THR A 62 -1.61 9.59 -3.21
CA THR A 62 -0.21 9.94 -3.50
C THR A 62 -0.01 11.46 -3.66
N ALA A 63 -0.99 12.18 -4.22
CA ALA A 63 -0.94 13.63 -4.37
C ALA A 63 -0.97 14.36 -3.01
N GLU A 64 -1.76 13.86 -2.06
CA GLU A 64 -1.85 14.43 -0.71
C GLU A 64 -0.60 14.14 0.13
N LEU A 65 -0.02 12.94 0.00
CA LEU A 65 1.08 12.49 0.84
C LEU A 65 2.46 12.85 0.30
N LYS A 66 2.63 12.97 -1.03
CA LYS A 66 3.92 13.27 -1.66
C LYS A 66 4.60 14.53 -1.08
N PRO A 67 3.90 15.67 -0.89
CA PRO A 67 4.53 16.86 -0.30
C PRO A 67 5.07 16.61 1.10
N THR A 68 4.38 15.80 1.92
CA THR A 68 4.85 15.47 3.28
C THR A 68 6.00 14.48 3.25
N LEU A 69 5.97 13.47 2.38
CA LEU A 69 7.05 12.50 2.24
C LEU A 69 8.35 13.16 1.77
N LEU A 70 8.27 14.16 0.89
CA LEU A 70 9.43 14.91 0.41
C LEU A 70 10.08 15.82 1.47
N LEU A 71 9.41 16.06 2.61
CA LEU A 71 10.04 16.76 3.75
C LEU A 71 10.96 15.83 4.55
N LEU A 72 10.78 14.52 4.43
CA LEU A 72 11.60 13.55 5.14
C LEU A 72 12.90 13.30 4.36
N GLU A 73 14.02 13.25 5.07
CA GLU A 73 15.30 12.86 4.48
C GLU A 73 15.22 11.41 3.99
N GLU A 74 15.34 11.20 2.67
CA GLU A 74 15.16 9.88 2.05
C GLU A 74 16.15 8.83 2.59
N SER A 75 17.35 9.25 3.00
CA SER A 75 18.35 8.38 3.64
C SER A 75 17.92 7.81 4.99
N ARG A 76 16.91 8.40 5.63
CA ARG A 76 16.36 7.95 6.91
C ARG A 76 15.09 7.13 6.75
N LEU A 77 14.61 6.96 5.51
CA LEU A 77 13.39 6.20 5.23
C LEU A 77 13.72 4.73 4.97
N PRO A 78 12.83 3.80 5.37
CA PRO A 78 13.03 2.37 5.14
C PRO A 78 12.84 1.98 3.66
N LEU A 79 12.29 2.88 2.84
CA LEU A 79 12.02 2.72 1.42
C LEU A 79 12.22 4.07 0.73
N THR A 80 12.51 4.04 -0.57
CA THR A 80 12.55 5.26 -1.39
C THR A 80 11.18 5.93 -1.47
N ILE A 81 11.15 7.23 -1.77
CA ILE A 81 9.90 7.98 -1.93
C ILE A 81 9.03 7.35 -3.04
N ASN A 82 9.64 6.88 -4.12
CA ASN A 82 8.92 6.23 -5.22
C ASN A 82 8.28 4.91 -4.78
N GLU A 83 8.98 4.08 -4.01
CA GLU A 83 8.41 2.84 -3.47
C GLU A 83 7.24 3.10 -2.51
N LEU A 84 7.34 4.14 -1.68
CA LEU A 84 6.24 4.55 -0.79
C LEU A 84 5.01 5.00 -1.58
N LEU A 85 5.21 5.84 -2.61
CA LEU A 85 4.11 6.33 -3.44
C LEU A 85 3.46 5.22 -4.26
N ASP A 86 4.25 4.31 -4.82
CA ASP A 86 3.75 3.15 -5.56
C ASP A 86 2.93 2.22 -4.64
N PHE A 87 3.44 1.95 -3.43
CA PHE A 87 2.70 1.18 -2.43
C PHE A 87 1.38 1.85 -2.03
N ILE A 88 1.39 3.15 -1.74
CA ILE A 88 0.18 3.92 -1.38
C ILE A 88 -0.86 3.86 -2.51
N TYR A 89 -0.41 4.02 -3.77
CA TYR A 89 -1.27 3.94 -4.93
C TYR A 89 -1.93 2.56 -5.05
N LYS A 90 -1.14 1.47 -5.05
CA LYS A 90 -1.64 0.09 -5.15
C LYS A 90 -2.55 -0.28 -3.98
N ARG A 91 -2.22 0.16 -2.76
CA ARG A 91 -3.06 -0.01 -1.56
C ARG A 91 -4.42 0.65 -1.73
N ASN A 92 -4.47 1.87 -2.24
CA ASN A 92 -5.72 2.59 -2.45
C ASN A 92 -6.54 1.95 -3.57
N LEU A 93 -5.88 1.51 -4.65
CA LEU A 93 -6.51 0.80 -5.76
C LEU A 93 -7.23 -0.46 -5.25
N VAL A 94 -6.56 -1.29 -4.46
CA VAL A 94 -7.11 -2.55 -3.94
C VAL A 94 -8.12 -2.32 -2.81
N SER A 95 -7.85 -1.41 -1.89
CA SER A 95 -8.72 -1.20 -0.71
C SER A 95 -10.00 -0.41 -1.01
N HIS A 96 -10.00 0.42 -2.06
CA HIS A 96 -11.11 1.36 -2.33
C HIS A 96 -11.71 1.24 -3.73
N GLN A 97 -10.95 0.71 -4.69
CA GLN A 97 -11.35 0.80 -6.10
C GLN A 97 -11.34 -0.55 -6.82
N PHE A 98 -11.02 -1.66 -6.15
CA PHE A 98 -10.78 -2.95 -6.80
C PHE A 98 -11.92 -3.33 -7.75
N TRP A 99 -13.17 -3.36 -7.29
CA TRP A 99 -14.33 -3.64 -8.16
C TRP A 99 -14.55 -2.63 -9.27
N HIS A 100 -14.21 -1.36 -9.06
CA HIS A 100 -14.30 -0.36 -10.11
C HIS A 100 -13.28 -0.58 -11.22
N VAL A 101 -12.09 -1.08 -10.89
CA VAL A 101 -10.99 -1.24 -11.86
C VAL A 101 -10.88 -2.65 -12.44
N THR A 102 -11.62 -3.63 -11.90
CA THR A 102 -11.64 -5.01 -12.42
C THR A 102 -12.94 -5.38 -13.12
N ASP A 103 -14.11 -5.10 -12.52
CA ASP A 103 -15.38 -5.70 -12.97
C ASP A 103 -16.44 -4.65 -13.38
N ALA A 104 -16.39 -3.43 -12.85
CA ALA A 104 -17.37 -2.40 -13.19
C ALA A 104 -17.17 -1.85 -14.62
N ASN A 105 -18.23 -1.75 -15.42
CA ASN A 105 -18.16 -1.14 -16.76
C ASN A 105 -18.26 0.39 -16.70
N ILE A 106 -17.21 1.05 -16.20
CA ILE A 106 -17.15 2.51 -16.07
C ILE A 106 -16.27 3.09 -17.19
N LYS A 107 -16.87 3.88 -18.08
CA LYS A 107 -16.19 4.49 -19.24
C LYS A 107 -15.10 5.47 -18.79
N GLY A 108 -13.89 5.34 -19.35
CA GLY A 108 -12.76 6.22 -19.07
C GLY A 108 -12.06 5.98 -17.72
N SER A 109 -12.46 4.95 -16.98
CA SER A 109 -11.77 4.53 -15.76
C SER A 109 -10.54 3.68 -16.08
N GLU A 110 -9.52 3.76 -15.23
CA GLU A 110 -8.40 2.83 -15.24
C GLU A 110 -8.90 1.38 -15.08
N LYS A 111 -8.29 0.46 -15.83
CA LYS A 111 -8.62 -0.97 -15.80
C LYS A 111 -7.38 -1.81 -15.57
N ILE A 112 -7.51 -2.76 -14.65
CA ILE A 112 -6.53 -3.82 -14.46
C ILE A 112 -6.86 -4.93 -15.46
N ALA A 113 -5.97 -5.15 -16.43
CA ALA A 113 -6.18 -6.12 -17.50
C ALA A 113 -6.25 -7.57 -17.00
N ASN A 114 -5.39 -7.94 -16.03
CA ASN A 114 -5.44 -9.24 -15.36
C ASN A 114 -5.41 -9.05 -13.83
N PRO A 115 -6.58 -9.06 -13.18
CA PRO A 115 -6.68 -8.85 -11.73
C PRO A 115 -5.92 -9.89 -10.90
N GLU A 116 -5.86 -11.15 -11.34
CA GLU A 116 -5.16 -12.20 -10.59
C GLU A 116 -3.64 -12.02 -10.65
N ASP A 117 -3.09 -11.77 -11.84
CA ASP A 117 -1.65 -11.50 -11.99
C ASP A 117 -1.25 -10.24 -11.21
N PHE A 118 -2.09 -9.20 -11.26
CA PHE A 118 -1.89 -7.99 -10.47
C PHE A 118 -1.81 -8.31 -8.97
N LEU A 119 -2.75 -9.09 -8.43
CA LEU A 119 -2.76 -9.45 -7.02
C LEU A 119 -1.57 -10.35 -6.64
N ARG A 120 -1.16 -11.30 -7.51
CA ARG A 120 0.03 -12.14 -7.29
C ARG A 120 1.31 -11.31 -7.25
N ASN A 121 1.44 -10.35 -8.16
CA ASN A 121 2.58 -9.44 -8.20
C ASN A 121 2.61 -8.55 -6.94
N LEU A 122 1.46 -7.98 -6.56
CA LEU A 122 1.34 -7.17 -5.35
C LEU A 122 1.69 -7.94 -4.07
N LEU A 123 1.33 -9.23 -3.99
CA LEU A 123 1.73 -10.10 -2.88
C LEU A 123 3.26 -10.28 -2.82
N ALA A 124 3.89 -10.55 -3.96
CA ALA A 124 5.35 -10.68 -4.04
C ALA A 124 6.07 -9.36 -3.71
N GLU A 125 5.53 -8.23 -4.17
CA GLU A 125 6.01 -6.90 -3.84
C GLU A 125 5.88 -6.61 -2.34
N CYS A 126 4.73 -6.88 -1.72
CA CYS A 126 4.54 -6.70 -0.28
C CYS A 126 5.57 -7.49 0.55
N LYS A 127 5.87 -8.72 0.14
CA LYS A 127 6.92 -9.54 0.77
C LYS A 127 8.31 -8.90 0.61
N THR A 128 8.61 -8.37 -0.57
CA THR A 128 9.87 -7.67 -0.85
C THR A 128 9.99 -6.40 -0.01
N LEU A 129 8.93 -5.60 0.06
CA LEU A 129 8.88 -4.36 0.85
C LEU A 129 9.04 -4.67 2.35
N GLN A 130 8.38 -5.70 2.88
CA GLN A 130 8.56 -6.12 4.27
C GLN A 130 10.02 -6.45 4.57
N GLY A 131 10.67 -7.27 3.72
CA GLY A 131 12.08 -7.62 3.90
C GLY A 131 13.00 -6.40 3.91
N LYS A 132 12.74 -5.40 3.04
CA LYS A 132 13.49 -4.14 3.04
C LYS A 132 13.27 -3.32 4.31
N ILE A 133 12.04 -3.21 4.78
CA ILE A 133 11.72 -2.43 5.99
C ILE A 133 12.37 -3.08 7.22
N GLU A 134 12.28 -4.40 7.36
CA GLU A 134 12.85 -5.15 8.49
C GLU A 134 14.39 -5.07 8.54
N ALA A 135 15.04 -5.10 7.37
CA ALA A 135 16.49 -4.94 7.27
C ALA A 135 16.96 -3.55 7.71
N ASN A 136 16.15 -2.50 7.51
CA ASN A 136 16.47 -1.13 7.92
C ASN A 136 16.18 -0.84 9.40
N VAL A 137 15.44 -1.70 10.11
CA VAL A 137 15.13 -1.54 11.55
C VAL A 137 16.19 -2.22 12.44
N THR A 138 17.05 -3.07 11.88
CA THR A 138 18.04 -3.88 12.61
C THR A 138 19.48 -3.31 12.58
N CYS A 139 19.66 -2.09 12.07
CA CYS A 139 20.92 -1.32 12.15
C CYS A 139 20.76 -0.11 13.07
#